data_AF-A0A9P5TKB6-F1
#
_entry.id   AF-A0A9P5TKB6-F1
#
_cell.length_a   1.000
_cell.length_b   1.000
_cell.length_c   1.000
_cell.angle_alpha   90.00
_cell.angle_beta   90.00
_cell.angle_gamma   90.00
#
_symmetry.space_group_name_H-M   'P 1'
#
loop_
_entity.id
_entity.type
_entity.pdbx_description
1 polymer ?
#
loop_
_entity_poly.entity_id
_entity_poly.type
_entity_poly.pdbx_seq_one_letter_code
_entity_poly.pdbx_strand_id
1 'polypeptide(L)'
;RVPKTHTTPTLIALLKSLPLPAILKKNKQIEAENEARSLKTLNHELDPTTYPDSGSENASLITIDPKDMARLKITSFFLTVKDLVYNSLAMQLVDEELLER
;
A
#
# COMPACT_ATOMS: atom_id res chain seq x y z
N ARG A 1 -8.92 -19.36 14.16
CA ARG A 1 -9.72 -18.53 13.22
C ARG A 1 -9.09 -18.72 11.85
N VAL A 2 -9.80 -19.27 10.86
CA VAL A 2 -9.21 -19.43 9.52
C VAL A 2 -8.90 -18.03 8.98
N PRO A 3 -7.65 -17.72 8.60
CA PRO A 3 -7.34 -16.47 7.92
C PRO A 3 -8.19 -16.42 6.66
N LYS A 4 -9.14 -15.50 6.59
CA LYS A 4 -9.86 -15.21 5.34
C LYS A 4 -8.94 -14.31 4.51
N THR A 5 -7.81 -14.86 4.08
CA THR A 5 -7.05 -14.23 3.01
C THR A 5 -7.96 -14.21 1.79
N HIS A 6 -8.08 -13.05 1.15
CA HIS A 6 -8.87 -12.87 -0.07
C HIS A 6 -8.20 -13.57 -1.26
N THR A 7 -8.10 -14.90 -1.21
CA THR A 7 -7.44 -15.75 -2.22
C THR A 7 -8.42 -16.35 -3.20
N THR A 8 -9.71 -16.00 -3.14
CA THR A 8 -10.65 -16.46 -4.16
C THR A 8 -10.26 -15.83 -5.50
N PRO A 9 -10.15 -16.63 -6.58
CA PRO A 9 -9.78 -16.12 -7.91
C PRO A 9 -10.66 -14.94 -8.36
N THR A 10 -11.93 -14.94 -7.97
CA THR A 10 -12.90 -13.87 -8.24
C THR A 10 -12.51 -12.55 -7.58
N LEU A 11 -12.08 -12.56 -6.31
CA LEU A 11 -11.64 -11.35 -5.62
C LEU A 11 -10.34 -10.82 -6.20
N ILE A 12 -9.40 -11.70 -6.54
CA ILE A 12 -8.14 -11.31 -7.20
C ILE A 12 -8.44 -10.67 -8.55
N ALA A 13 -9.31 -11.26 -9.36
CA ALA A 13 -9.73 -10.69 -10.64
C ALA A 13 -10.41 -9.33 -10.47
N LEU A 14 -11.28 -9.19 -9.47
CA LEU A 14 -11.93 -7.92 -9.18
C LEU A 14 -10.91 -6.84 -8.77
N LEU A 15 -9.98 -7.17 -7.89
CA LEU A 15 -8.92 -6.24 -7.43
C LEU A 15 -8.02 -5.82 -8.59
N LYS A 16 -7.66 -6.75 -9.49
CA LYS A 16 -6.89 -6.44 -10.72
C LYS A 16 -7.68 -5.64 -11.75
N SER A 17 -9.00 -5.77 -11.76
CA SER A 17 -9.86 -4.99 -12.67
C SER A 17 -10.08 -3.54 -12.20
N LEU A 18 -9.62 -3.18 -10.99
CA LEU A 18 -9.76 -1.83 -10.48
C LEU A 18 -8.95 -0.84 -11.33
N PRO A 19 -9.48 0.35 -11.60
CA PRO A 19 -8.71 1.38 -12.26
C PRO A 19 -7.58 1.86 -11.34
N LEU A 20 -6.43 2.20 -11.94
CA LEU A 20 -5.23 2.61 -11.20
C LEU A 20 -5.48 3.67 -10.10
N PRO A 21 -6.24 4.75 -10.31
CA PRO A 21 -6.54 5.71 -9.23
C PRO A 21 -7.24 5.07 -8.02
N ALA A 22 -8.10 4.07 -8.23
CA ALA A 22 -8.76 3.36 -7.14
C ALA A 22 -7.77 2.46 -6.38
N ILE A 23 -6.86 1.80 -7.10
CA ILE A 23 -5.76 1.02 -6.51
C ILE A 23 -4.89 1.93 -5.64
N LEU A 24 -4.44 3.07 -6.18
CA LEU A 24 -3.61 4.05 -5.45
C LEU A 24 -4.30 4.54 -4.18
N LYS A 25 -5.58 4.93 -4.28
CA LYS A 25 -6.36 5.39 -3.12
C LYS A 25 -6.47 4.30 -2.05
N LYS A 26 -6.70 3.05 -2.44
CA LYS A 26 -6.81 1.92 -1.51
C LYS A 26 -5.48 1.60 -0.86
N ASN A 27 -4.40 1.56 -1.63
CA ASN A 27 -3.07 1.29 -1.11
C ASN A 27 -2.60 2.39 -0.14
N LYS A 28 -2.88 3.66 -0.45
CA LYS A 28 -2.59 4.78 0.45
C LYS A 28 -3.30 4.65 1.79
N GLN A 29 -4.56 4.22 1.78
CA GLN A 29 -5.30 3.93 3.01
C GLN A 29 -4.68 2.76 3.78
N ILE A 30 -4.35 1.66 3.10
CA ILE A 30 -3.74 0.48 3.72
C ILE A 30 -2.39 0.83 4.36
N GLU A 31 -1.57 1.63 3.70
CA GLU A 31 -0.28 2.06 4.23
C GLU A 31 -0.45 2.89 5.51
N ALA A 32 -1.37 3.86 5.53
CA ALA A 32 -1.67 4.65 6.72
C ALA A 32 -2.19 3.78 7.89
N GLU A 33 -3.03 2.79 7.60
CA GLU A 33 -3.50 1.84 8.62
C GLU A 33 -2.36 0.96 9.15
N ASN A 34 -1.44 0.52 8.27
CA ASN A 34 -0.26 -0.25 8.68
C ASN A 34 0.71 0.57 9.52
N GLU A 35 0.90 1.85 9.20
CA GLU A 35 1.70 2.77 10.00
C GLU A 35 1.08 2.94 11.40
N ALA A 36 -0.23 3.15 11.50
CA ALA A 36 -0.94 3.22 12.77
C ALA A 36 -0.81 1.93 13.60
N ARG A 37 -0.89 0.75 12.96
CA ARG A 37 -0.63 -0.55 13.63
C ARG A 37 0.80 -0.64 14.14
N SER A 38 1.77 -0.22 13.34
CA SER A 38 3.19 -0.25 13.70
C SER A 38 3.49 0.66 14.90
N LEU A 39 2.90 1.86 14.93
CA LEU A 39 2.98 2.76 16.09
C LEU A 39 2.32 2.16 17.34
N LYS A 40 1.19 1.46 17.18
CA LYS A 40 0.54 0.77 18.29
C LYS A 40 1.44 -0.34 18.86
N THR A 41 2.07 -1.13 17.99
CA THR A 41 3.05 -2.15 18.39
C THR A 41 4.22 -1.52 19.14
N LEU A 42 4.79 -0.42 18.62
CA LEU A 42 5.88 0.30 19.29
C LEU A 42 5.47 0.77 20.70
N ASN A 43 4.28 1.35 20.85
CA ASN A 43 3.79 1.82 22.15
C ASN A 43 3.58 0.67 23.14
N HIS A 44 3.06 -0.47 22.68
CA HIS A 44 2.95 -1.69 23.48
C HIS A 44 4.31 -2.22 23.94
N GLU A 45 5.31 -2.20 23.05
CA GLU A 45 6.68 -2.65 23.38
C GLU A 45 7.38 -1.70 24.37
N LEU A 46 7.11 -0.39 24.28
CA LEU A 46 7.66 0.63 25.17
C LEU A 46 7.00 0.62 26.56
N ASP A 47 5.67 0.48 26.62
CA ASP A 47 4.91 0.41 27.87
C ASP A 47 3.68 -0.51 27.74
N PRO A 48 3.84 -1.82 27.99
CA PRO A 48 2.75 -2.78 27.89
C PRO A 48 1.72 -2.61 29.02
N THR A 49 2.02 -1.86 30.08
CA THR A 49 1.07 -1.62 31.18
C THR A 49 0.03 -0.59 30.76
N THR A 50 0.46 0.48 30.09
CA THR A 50 -0.44 1.53 29.56
C THR A 50 -1.07 1.12 28.24
N TYR A 51 -0.36 0.37 27.41
CA TYR A 51 -0.81 -0.09 26.10
C TYR A 51 -0.86 -1.61 26.08
N PRO A 52 -1.89 -2.26 26.66
CA PRO A 52 -1.93 -3.72 26.80
C PRO A 52 -2.07 -4.46 25.46
N ASP A 53 -2.60 -3.80 24.43
CA ASP A 53 -2.80 -4.40 23.11
C ASP A 53 -1.69 -3.97 22.14
N SER A 54 -1.00 -4.95 21.55
CA SER A 54 -0.12 -4.71 20.40
C SER A 54 -0.90 -4.33 19.13
N GLY A 55 -0.18 -3.86 18.12
CA GLY A 55 -0.72 -3.70 16.76
C GLY A 55 -1.04 -5.06 16.14
N SER A 56 -2.08 -5.10 15.30
CA SER A 56 -2.40 -6.30 14.51
C SER A 56 -1.42 -6.47 13.34
N GLU A 57 -1.45 -7.64 12.70
CA GLU A 57 -0.70 -7.89 11.46
C GLU A 57 -1.01 -6.83 10.38
N ASN A 58 0.01 -6.52 9.58
CA ASN A 58 -0.09 -5.57 8.48
C ASN A 58 -0.89 -6.16 7.32
N ALA A 59 -1.70 -5.30 6.69
CA ALA A 59 -2.43 -5.64 5.48
C ALA A 59 -1.52 -5.50 4.24
N SER A 60 -1.67 -6.40 3.27
CA SER A 60 -0.96 -6.33 2.00
C SER A 60 -1.53 -5.25 1.08
N LEU A 61 -0.67 -4.61 0.30
CA LEU A 61 -1.07 -3.69 -0.77
C LEU A 61 -1.60 -4.45 -1.98
N ILE A 62 -2.50 -3.81 -2.73
CA ILE A 62 -2.93 -4.29 -4.04
C ILE A 62 -1.78 -4.07 -5.02
N THR A 63 -1.38 -5.11 -5.74
CA THR A 63 -0.30 -5.03 -6.74
C THR A 63 -0.68 -4.06 -7.86
N ILE A 64 0.25 -3.17 -8.22
CA ILE A 64 0.14 -2.33 -9.42
C ILE A 64 0.79 -3.10 -10.57
N ASP A 65 0.04 -3.30 -11.65
CA ASP A 65 0.54 -4.04 -12.80
C ASP A 65 1.65 -3.24 -13.53
N PRO A 66 2.60 -3.91 -14.22
CA PRO A 66 3.70 -3.23 -14.91
C PRO A 66 3.26 -2.16 -15.93
N LYS A 67 2.10 -2.37 -16.57
CA LYS A 67 1.52 -1.39 -17.50
C LYS A 67 1.11 -0.10 -16.80
N ASP A 68 0.57 -0.21 -15.59
CA ASP A 68 0.17 0.92 -14.77
C ASP A 68 1.38 1.60 -14.13
N MET A 69 2.41 0.83 -13.75
CA MET A 69 3.71 1.39 -13.35
C MET A 69 4.32 2.25 -14.48
N ALA A 70 4.30 1.76 -15.72
CA ALA A 70 4.76 2.54 -16.87
C ALA A 70 3.96 3.83 -17.08
N ARG A 71 2.64 3.83 -16.79
CA ARG A 71 1.81 5.05 -16.84
C ARG A 71 2.18 6.06 -15.77
N LEU A 72 2.57 5.61 -14.57
CA LEU A 72 3.03 6.48 -13.49
C LEU A 72 4.34 7.20 -13.82
N LYS A 73 5.17 6.66 -14.72
CA LYS A 73 6.37 7.34 -15.24
C LYS A 73 6.03 8.49 -16.20
N ILE A 74 4.82 8.53 -16.76
CA ILE A 74 4.39 9.62 -17.64
C ILE A 74 4.02 10.83 -16.77
N THR A 75 4.82 11.90 -16.84
CA THR A 75 4.65 13.09 -15.98
C THR A 75 3.24 13.68 -16.01
N SER A 76 2.63 13.82 -17.19
CA SER A 76 1.29 14.38 -17.31
C SER A 76 0.25 13.53 -16.59
N PHE A 77 0.35 12.21 -16.67
CA PHE A 77 -0.52 11.29 -15.95
C PHE A 77 -0.23 11.32 -14.45
N PHE A 78 1.04 11.24 -14.05
CA PHE A 78 1.45 11.30 -12.64
C PHE A 78 0.89 12.52 -11.93
N LEU A 79 0.96 13.70 -12.56
CA LEU A 79 0.43 14.94 -11.98
C LEU A 79 -1.08 14.85 -11.66
N THR A 80 -1.86 14.06 -12.39
CA THR A 80 -3.30 13.86 -12.12
C THR A 80 -3.57 12.95 -10.92
N VAL A 81 -2.61 12.10 -10.53
CA VAL A 81 -2.76 11.10 -9.46
C VAL A 81 -1.78 11.30 -8.31
N LYS A 82 -0.93 12.33 -8.36
CA LYS A 82 0.16 12.57 -7.39
C LYS A 82 -0.31 12.58 -5.94
N ASP A 83 -1.50 13.11 -5.66
CA ASP A 83 -2.05 13.20 -4.31
C ASP A 83 -2.53 11.83 -3.78
N LEU A 84 -2.65 10.83 -4.65
CA LEU A 84 -2.97 9.44 -4.31
C LEU A 84 -1.74 8.55 -4.13
N VAL A 85 -0.56 9.05 -4.49
CA VAL A 85 0.70 8.33 -4.29
C VAL A 85 0.99 8.23 -2.78
N TYR A 86 1.50 7.06 -2.39
CA TYR A 86 1.85 6.68 -1.04
C TYR A 86 3.35 6.44 -0.94
N ASN A 87 3.91 6.45 0.26
CA ASN A 87 5.34 6.65 0.49
C ASN A 87 6.18 5.52 -0.12
N SER A 88 5.78 4.26 0.09
CA SER A 88 6.53 3.13 -0.49
C SER A 88 6.54 3.14 -2.03
N LEU A 89 5.45 3.58 -2.68
CA LEU A 89 5.42 3.72 -4.13
C LEU A 89 6.28 4.90 -4.62
N ALA A 90 6.28 6.03 -3.90
CA ALA A 90 7.13 7.16 -4.24
C ALA A 90 8.61 6.77 -4.21
N MET A 91 9.05 6.03 -3.18
CA MET A 91 10.40 5.50 -3.09
C MET A 91 10.72 4.56 -4.25
N GLN A 92 9.82 3.62 -4.56
CA GLN A 92 10.01 2.69 -5.68
C GLN A 92 10.18 3.42 -7.03
N LEU A 93 9.39 4.48 -7.28
CA LEU A 93 9.49 5.26 -8.52
C LEU A 93 10.83 5.98 -8.65
N VAL A 94 11.37 6.49 -7.53
CA VAL A 94 12.70 7.14 -7.51
C VAL A 94 13.80 6.11 -7.73
N ASP A 95 13.72 4.96 -7.06
CA ASP A 95 14.74 3.91 -7.18
C ASP A 95 14.80 3.34 -8.60
N GLU A 96 13.64 3.17 -9.26
CA GLU A 96 13.59 2.77 -10.67
C GLU A 96 14.18 3.84 -11.61
N GLU A 97 13.97 5.14 -11.33
CA GLU A 97 14.60 6.21 -12.12
C GLU A 97 16.13 6.21 -12.00
N LEU A 98 16.65 5.90 -10.80
CA LEU A 98 18.09 5.80 -10.57
C LEU A 98 18.74 4.60 -11.27
N LEU A 99 18.01 3.49 -11.42
CA LEU A 99 18.49 2.28 -12.12
C LEU A 99 18.49 2.41 -13.65
N GLU A 100 17.72 3.34 -14.21
CA GLU A 100 17.63 3.59 -15.66
C GLU A 100 18.72 4.57 -16.19
N ARG A 101 19.61 5.06 -15.32
CA ARG A 101 20.73 5.97 -15.65
C ARG A 101 22.09 5.26 -15.64
#